data_AF-A0A8T3WAF5-F1
#
_entry.id   AF-A0A8T3WAF5-F1
#
_cell.length_a   1.000
_cell.length_b   1.000
_cell.length_c   1.000
_cell.angle_alpha   90.00
_cell.angle_beta   90.00
_cell.angle_gamma   90.00
#
_symmetry.space_group_name_H-M   'P 1'
#
loop_
_entity.id
_entity.type
_entity.pdbx_description
1 polymer ?
#
loop_
_entity_poly.entity_id
_entity_poly.type
_entity_poly.pdbx_seq_one_letter_code
_entity_poly.pdbx_strand_id
1 'polypeptide(L)' 'MKTKDIRAIDKKELGNKLSELRLDLMKEKGNVKRGRAVKNPGRIRVLRRDIARILTIKKEVKK' A
#
# COMPACT_ATOMS: atom_id res chain seq x y z
N MET A 1 7.41 3.64 -0.29
CA MET A 1 7.34 4.80 0.64
C MET A 1 8.47 4.81 1.66
N LYS A 2 8.95 6.01 2.06
CA LYS A 2 9.77 6.20 3.27
C LYS A 2 8.86 6.34 4.50
N THR A 3 9.33 5.89 5.66
CA THR A 3 8.57 5.91 6.91
C THR A 3 8.32 7.32 7.45
N LYS A 4 9.26 8.24 7.22
CA LYS A 4 9.14 9.65 7.62
C LYS A 4 7.92 10.32 6.96
N ASP A 5 7.75 10.10 5.65
CA ASP A 5 6.63 10.66 4.87
C ASP A 5 5.28 10.14 5.39
N ILE A 6 5.19 8.87 5.79
CA ILE A 6 3.95 8.29 6.32
C ILE A 6 3.59 8.90 7.68
N ARG A 7 4.58 9.26 8.51
CA ARG A 7 4.33 9.92 9.81
C ARG A 7 3.92 11.39 9.67
N ALA A 8 4.30 12.04 8.57
CA ALA A 8 3.96 13.43 8.29
C ALA A 8 2.54 13.62 7.73
N ILE A 9 1.90 12.53 7.27
CA ILE A 9 0.55 12.55 6.69
C ILE A 9 -0.50 12.51 7.81
N ASP A 10 -1.60 13.26 7.64
CA ASP A 10 -2.71 13.25 8.58
C ASP A 10 -3.43 11.89 8.65
N LYS A 11 -4.03 11.54 9.80
CA LYS A 11 -4.72 10.26 10.02
C LYS A 11 -5.83 10.00 8.99
N LYS A 12 -6.54 11.05 8.55
CA LYS A 12 -7.63 10.94 7.58
C LYS A 12 -7.09 10.63 6.19
N GLU A 13 -6.05 11.36 5.77
CA GLU A 13 -5.35 11.13 4.51
C GLU A 13 -4.67 9.75 4.46
N LEU A 14 -4.11 9.30 5.58
CA LEU A 14 -3.52 7.97 5.72
C LEU A 14 -4.54 6.85 5.43
N GLY A 15 -5.78 7.06 5.86
CA GLY A 15 -6.89 6.16 5.60
C GLY A 15 -7.26 6.09 4.11
N ASN A 16 -7.34 7.24 3.45
CA ASN A 16 -7.60 7.32 2.01
C ASN A 16 -6.49 6.63 1.21
N LYS A 17 -5.23 6.90 1.56
CA LYS A 17 -4.06 6.31 0.91
C LYS A 17 -3.98 4.80 1.09
N LEU A 18 -4.39 4.29 2.26
CA LEU A 18 -4.50 2.85 2.50
C LEU A 18 -5.52 2.19 1.58
N SER A 19 -6.67 2.83 1.36
CA SER A 19 -7.72 2.33 0.46
C SER A 19 -7.24 2.32 -0.99
N GLU A 20 -6.57 3.38 -1.45
CA GLU A 20 -5.96 3.44 -2.78
C GLU A 20 -4.94 2.31 -3.00
N LEU A 21 -4.01 2.12 -2.06
CA LEU A 21 -2.99 1.07 -2.16
C LEU A 21 -3.60 -0.34 -2.19
N ARG A 22 -4.70 -0.57 -1.47
CA ARG A 22 -5.46 -1.84 -1.52
C ARG A 22 -6.14 -2.04 -2.86
N LEU A 23 -6.73 -0.99 -3.43
CA LEU A 23 -7.34 -1.04 -4.76
C LEU A 23 -6.30 -1.37 -5.84
N ASP A 24 -5.13 -0.75 -5.78
CA ASP A 24 -4.02 -1.03 -6.69
C ASP A 24 -3.51 -2.46 -6.53
N LEU A 25 -3.36 -2.95 -5.31
CA LEU A 25 -3.00 -4.34 -5.06
C LEU A 25 -4.02 -5.31 -5.69
N MET A 26 -5.31 -5.00 -5.58
CA MET A 26 -6.39 -5.82 -6.16
C MET A 26 -6.31 -5.85 -7.68
N LYS A 27 -6.11 -4.69 -8.33
CA LYS A 27 -5.95 -4.57 -9.79
C LYS A 27 -4.75 -5.37 -10.28
N GLU A 28 -3.60 -5.23 -9.61
CA GLU A 28 -2.39 -5.97 -9.97
C GLU A 28 -2.56 -7.48 -9.82
N LYS A 29 -3.18 -7.94 -8.73
CA LYS A 29 -3.52 -9.36 -8.56
C LYS A 29 -4.49 -9.86 -9.64
N GLY A 30 -5.48 -9.05 -10.02
CA GLY A 30 -6.40 -9.37 -11.11
C GLY A 30 -5.70 -9.48 -12.46
N ASN A 31 -4.70 -8.63 -12.72
CA ASN A 31 -3.87 -8.71 -13.94
C ASN A 31 -3.04 -9.99 -13.97
N VAL A 32 -2.38 -10.33 -12.86
CA VAL A 32 -1.61 -11.58 -12.71
C VAL A 32 -2.50 -12.79 -12.95
N LYS A 33 -3.70 -12.82 -12.32
CA LYS A 33 -4.63 -13.94 -12.46
C LYS A 33 -5.17 -14.10 -13.88
N ARG A 34 -5.26 -13.00 -14.64
CA ARG A 34 -5.64 -13.00 -16.07
C ARG A 34 -4.49 -13.39 -17.01
N GLY A 35 -3.31 -13.73 -16.49
CA GLY A 35 -2.16 -14.12 -17.30
C GLY A 35 -1.57 -12.97 -18.12
N ARG A 36 -1.90 -11.70 -17.81
CA ARG A 36 -1.30 -10.57 -18.51
C ARG A 36 0.17 -10.46 -18.13
N ALA A 37 1.01 -10.14 -19.12
CA ALA A 37 2.43 -9.89 -18.92
C ALA A 37 2.62 -8.86 -17.79
N VAL A 38 3.30 -9.29 -16.74
CA VAL A 38 3.54 -8.46 -15.56
C VAL A 38 4.62 -7.46 -15.93
N LYS A 39 4.21 -6.22 -16.28
CA LYS A 39 5.16 -5.14 -16.61
C LYS A 39 6.16 -4.87 -15.48
N ASN A 40 5.80 -5.17 -14.24
CA ASN A 40 6.67 -4.89 -13.10
C ASN A 40 6.47 -5.91 -11.95
N PRO A 41 7.21 -7.04 -11.94
CA PRO A 41 6.99 -8.13 -10.99
C PRO A 41 7.21 -7.71 -9.52
N GLY A 42 8.04 -6.69 -9.28
CA GLY A 42 8.28 -6.13 -7.96
C GLY A 42 7.12 -5.31 -7.38
N ARG A 43 6.14 -4.91 -8.19
CA ARG A 43 5.13 -3.92 -7.77
C ARG A 43 4.21 -4.42 -6.67
N ILE A 44 3.79 -5.70 -6.75
CA ILE A 44 2.99 -6.33 -5.68
C ILE A 44 3.74 -6.36 -4.35
N ARG A 45 5.06 -6.64 -4.38
CA ARG A 45 5.91 -6.65 -3.19
C ARG A 45 6.01 -5.26 -2.57
N VAL A 46 6.14 -4.22 -3.39
CA VAL A 46 6.20 -2.82 -2.94
C VAL A 46 4.87 -2.41 -2.32
N LEU A 47 3.74 -2.66 -3.00
CA LEU A 47 2.40 -2.34 -2.50
C LEU A 47 2.12 -3.02 -1.15
N ARG A 48 2.46 -4.31 -1.00
CA ARG A 48 2.32 -5.02 0.28
C ARG A 48 3.12 -4.37 1.41
N ARG A 49 4.37 -3.97 1.15
CA ARG A 49 5.21 -3.30 2.15
C ARG A 49 4.68 -1.92 2.51
N ASP A 50 4.21 -1.15 1.52
CA ASP A 50 3.69 0.18 1.75
C ASP A 50 2.41 0.11 2.61
N ILE A 51 1.50 -0.83 2.32
CA ILE A 51 0.33 -1.14 3.18
C ILE A 51 0.76 -1.51 4.60
N ALA A 52 1.74 -2.41 4.75
CA ALA A 52 2.21 -2.85 6.06
C ALA A 52 2.76 -1.68 6.89
N ARG A 53 3.58 -0.80 6.29
CA ARG A 53 4.13 0.37 7.00
C ARG A 53 3.04 1.33 7.49
N ILE A 54 2.01 1.57 6.67
CA ILE A 54 0.87 2.42 7.05
C ILE A 54 0.13 1.81 8.25
N LEU A 55 -0.14 0.51 8.22
CA LEU A 55 -0.81 -0.18 9.33
C LEU A 55 0.02 -0.16 10.62
N THR A 56 1.34 -0.34 10.52
CA THR A 56 2.24 -0.26 11.67
C THR A 56 2.19 1.12 12.32
N ILE A 57 2.35 2.19 11.53
CA ILE A 57 2.31 3.57 12.06
C ILE A 57 0.94 3.89 12.66
N LYS A 58 -0.15 3.46 12.01
CA LYS A 58 -1.49 3.64 12.55
C LYS A 58 -1.67 2.94 13.90
N LYS A 59 -1.03 1.79 14.11
CA LYS A 59 -1.02 1.07 15.40
C LYS A 59 -0.12 1.76 16.43
N GLU A 60 1.04 2.28 16.04
CA GLU A 60 1.94 3.07 16.90
C GLU A 60 1.22 4.30 17.45
N VAL A 61 0.49 5.05 16.61
CA VAL A 61 -0.19 6.30 17.02
C VAL A 61 -1.47 6.07 17.83
N LYS A 62 -2.04 4.86 17.77
CA LYS A 62 -3.24 4.50 18.56
C LYS A 62 -2.88 4.03 19.97
N LYS A 63 -1.63 3.61 20.19
CA LYS A 63 -1.11 3.15 21.48
C LYS A 63 -0.65 4.34 22.30
#